data_AF-C4NU09-F1
#
_entry.id   AF-C4NU09-F1
#
_cell.length_a   1.000
_cell.length_b   1.000
_cell.length_c   1.000
_cell.angle_alpha   90.00
_cell.angle_beta   90.00
_cell.angle_gamma   90.00
#
_symmetry.space_group_name_H-M   'P 1'
#
loop_
_entity.id
_entity.type
_entity.pdbx_description
1 polymer ?
#
loop_
_entity_poly.entity_id
_entity_poly.type
_entity_poly.pdbx_seq_one_letter_code
_entity_poly.pdbx_strand_id
1 'polypeptide(L)' 'LQAGLYMMMYTITASLPLLMGIMTVSSQFNSLNMFSMAPSCFATSPALWWLVMMTAFMVKMPMYGTHLWLPK' A
#
# COMPACT_ATOMS: atom_id res chain seq x y z
N LEU A 1 -3.26 -20.30 17.41
CA LEU A 1 -4.24 -19.22 17.16
C LEU A 1 -3.58 -17.84 17.05
N GLN A 2 -2.65 -17.47 17.93
CA GLN A 2 -1.95 -16.17 17.86
C GLN A 2 -1.25 -15.92 16.51
N ALA A 3 -0.60 -16.92 15.91
CA ALA A 3 0.08 -16.76 14.61
C ALA A 3 -0.86 -16.35 13.45
N GLY A 4 -2.11 -16.80 13.49
CA GLY A 4 -3.12 -16.40 12.50
C GLY A 4 -3.55 -14.94 12.66
N LEU A 5 -3.69 -14.47 13.91
CA LEU A 5 -3.98 -13.07 14.21
C LEU A 5 -2.84 -12.14 13.79
N TYR A 6 -1.58 -12.52 14.01
CA TYR A 6 -0.42 -11.73 13.55
C TYR A 6 -0.35 -11.62 12.02
N MET A 7 -0.61 -12.72 11.30
CA MET A 7 -0.69 -12.71 9.84
C MET A 7 -1.82 -11.78 9.34
N MET A 8 -2.99 -11.86 9.97
CA MET A 8 -4.15 -11.04 9.61
C MET A 8 -3.93 -9.55 9.91
N MET A 9 -3.35 -9.20 11.05
CA MET A 9 -3.04 -7.80 11.37
C MET A 9 -1.99 -7.22 10.42
N TYR A 10 -1.02 -8.02 10.00
CA TYR A 10 -0.02 -7.61 9.02
C TYR A 10 -0.65 -7.31 7.65
N THR A 11 -1.56 -8.16 7.15
CA THR A 11 -2.25 -7.91 5.87
C THR A 11 -3.22 -6.73 5.93
N ILE A 12 -3.88 -6.52 7.07
CA ILE A 12 -4.80 -5.39 7.26
C ILE A 12 -4.03 -4.06 7.31
N THR A 13 -3.02 -3.96 8.18
CA THR A 13 -2.22 -2.73 8.32
C THR A 13 -1.51 -2.34 7.03
N ALA A 14 -1.11 -3.34 6.26
CA ALA A 14 -0.55 -3.19 4.93
C ALA A 14 -1.53 -2.69 3.85
N SER A 15 -2.76 -3.19 3.86
CA SER A 15 -3.75 -2.88 2.80
C SER A 15 -4.45 -1.54 3.00
N LEU A 16 -4.56 -1.06 4.24
CA LEU A 16 -5.17 0.23 4.58
C LEU A 16 -4.52 1.46 3.90
N PRO A 17 -3.19 1.67 3.95
CA PRO A 17 -2.56 2.83 3.31
C PRO A 17 -2.70 2.80 1.78
N LEU A 18 -2.65 1.60 1.18
CA LEU A 18 -2.89 1.41 -0.25
C LEU A 18 -4.33 1.79 -0.62
N LEU A 19 -5.30 1.35 0.18
CA LEU A 19 -6.72 1.69 -0.03
C LEU A 19 -6.93 3.21 0.04
N MET A 20 -6.33 3.89 1.02
CA MET A 20 -6.40 5.36 1.11
C MET A 20 -5.82 6.01 -0.15
N GLY A 21 -4.69 5.51 -0.66
CA GLY A 21 -4.09 5.96 -1.92
C GLY A 21 -5.06 5.86 -3.10
N ILE A 22 -5.68 4.69 -3.30
CA ILE A 22 -6.63 4.47 -4.39
C ILE A 22 -7.86 5.39 -4.28
N MET A 23 -8.38 5.60 -3.06
CA MET A 23 -9.51 6.52 -2.84
C MET A 23 -9.16 7.97 -3.16
N THR A 24 -7.92 8.40 -2.85
CA THR A 24 -7.48 9.75 -3.24
C THR A 24 -7.33 9.88 -4.76
N VAL A 25 -6.85 8.85 -5.45
CA VAL A 25 -6.80 8.83 -6.94
C VAL A 25 -8.22 8.92 -7.51
N SER A 26 -9.13 8.06 -7.04
CA SER A 26 -10.49 7.98 -7.59
C SER A 26 -11.24 9.29 -7.40
N SER A 27 -11.05 9.97 -6.27
CA SER A 27 -11.65 11.27 -6.00
C SER A 27 -11.17 12.38 -6.95
N GLN A 28 -9.93 12.28 -7.45
CA GLN A 28 -9.34 13.28 -8.34
C GLN A 28 -9.62 13.00 -9.82
N PHE A 29 -9.64 11.73 -10.23
CA PHE A 29 -9.72 11.35 -11.66
C PHE A 29 -11.06 10.76 -12.07
N ASN A 30 -11.99 10.53 -11.13
CA ASN A 30 -13.26 9.80 -11.33
C ASN A 30 -13.09 8.44 -12.06
N SER A 31 -11.85 7.98 -12.20
CA SER A 31 -11.41 6.84 -13.00
C SER A 31 -10.12 6.32 -12.38
N LEU A 32 -9.97 4.99 -12.41
CA LEU A 32 -8.83 4.28 -11.84
C LEU A 32 -7.88 3.75 -12.93
N ASN A 33 -8.06 4.22 -14.17
CA ASN A 33 -7.27 3.73 -15.28
C ASN A 33 -5.86 4.33 -15.22
N MET A 34 -4.85 3.48 -15.05
CA MET A 34 -3.46 3.90 -14.88
C MET A 34 -2.90 4.59 -16.13
N PHE A 35 -3.44 4.27 -17.31
CA PHE A 35 -3.04 4.93 -18.57
C PHE A 35 -3.58 6.35 -18.71
N SER A 36 -4.68 6.70 -18.03
CA SER A 36 -5.25 8.06 -18.06
C SER A 36 -4.65 8.98 -17.00
N MET A 37 -3.75 8.48 -16.15
CA MET A 37 -3.08 9.30 -15.13
C MET A 37 -1.92 10.07 -15.76
N ALA A 38 -2.07 11.39 -15.89
CA ALA A 38 -1.01 12.25 -16.38
C ALA A 38 0.11 12.43 -15.31
N PRO A 39 1.36 12.73 -15.69
CA PRO A 39 2.44 12.98 -14.74
C PRO A 39 2.22 14.24 -13.87
N SER A 40 1.37 15.17 -14.31
CA SER A 40 1.00 16.37 -13.54
C SER A 40 0.13 16.07 -12.31
N CYS A 41 -0.44 14.87 -12.21
CA CYS A 41 -1.37 14.49 -11.15
C CYS A 41 -0.68 14.37 -9.78
N PHE A 42 0.61 14.06 -9.76
CA PHE A 42 1.39 13.91 -8.53
C PHE A 42 2.12 15.20 -8.12
N ALA A 43 1.89 16.31 -8.82
CA ALA A 43 2.66 17.55 -8.63
C ALA A 43 2.45 18.21 -7.26
N THR A 44 1.28 18.02 -6.63
CA THR A 44 0.94 18.65 -5.35
C THR A 44 1.67 18.03 -4.16
N SER A 45 1.96 16.73 -4.21
CA SER A 45 2.69 16.03 -3.15
C SER A 45 3.37 14.74 -3.65
N PRO A 46 4.43 14.85 -4.47
CA PRO A 46 5.06 13.69 -5.11
C PRO A 46 5.66 12.73 -4.09
N ALA A 47 6.20 13.26 -2.97
CA ALA A 47 6.78 12.47 -1.90
C ALA A 47 5.74 11.60 -1.18
N LEU A 48 4.54 12.12 -0.90
CA LEU A 48 3.46 11.37 -0.26
C LEU A 48 2.93 10.26 -1.17
N TRP A 49 2.73 10.57 -2.46
CA TRP A 49 2.32 9.58 -3.45
C TRP A 49 3.34 8.48 -3.65
N TRP A 50 4.62 8.84 -3.68
CA TRP A 50 5.71 7.88 -3.73
C TRP A 50 5.72 6.96 -2.49
N LEU A 51 5.52 7.53 -1.29
CA LEU A 51 5.47 6.76 -0.05
C LEU A 51 4.30 5.77 -0.06
N VAL A 52 3.10 6.20 -0.44
CA VAL A 52 1.90 5.34 -0.54
C VAL A 52 2.12 4.20 -1.54
N MET A 53 2.67 4.48 -2.71
CA MET A 53 2.97 3.44 -3.70
C MET A 53 4.10 2.50 -3.23
N MET A 54 5.12 3.00 -2.55
CA MET A 54 6.19 2.16 -1.99
C MET A 54 5.69 1.25 -0.86
N THR A 55 4.78 1.74 0.00
CA THR A 55 4.17 0.89 1.05
C THR A 55 3.40 -0.30 0.46
N ALA A 56 2.73 -0.13 -0.69
CA ALA A 56 2.07 -1.22 -1.41
C ALA A 56 3.04 -2.33 -1.84
N PHE A 57 4.26 -1.97 -2.27
CA PHE A 57 5.29 -2.91 -2.69
C PHE A 57 6.03 -3.55 -1.51
N MET A 58 6.29 -2.79 -0.43
CA MET A 58 6.99 -3.28 0.76
C MET A 58 6.24 -4.39 1.49
N VAL A 59 4.92 -4.47 1.34
CA VAL A 59 4.08 -5.51 1.93
C VAL A 59 4.26 -6.86 1.24
N LYS A 60 4.50 -6.87 -0.08
CA LYS A 60 4.64 -8.09 -0.89
C LYS A 60 6.06 -8.62 -0.93
N MET A 61 7.05 -7.77 -0.68
CA MET A 61 8.45 -8.19 -0.61
C MET A 61 8.72 -8.74 0.80
N PRO A 62 9.40 -9.89 0.95
CA PRO A 62 9.79 -10.42 2.25
C PRO A 62 10.85 -9.51 2.87
N MET A 63 10.42 -8.41 3.47
CA MET A 63 11.24 -7.60 4.36
C MET A 63 11.53 -8.48 5.58
N TYR A 64 12.80 -8.83 5.77
CA TYR A 64 13.36 -9.77 6.75
C TYR A 64 12.90 -9.59 8.22
N GLY A 65 12.15 -8.53 8.55
CA GLY A 65 11.59 -8.28 9.88
C GLY A 65 10.31 -9.05 10.23
N THR A 66 9.64 -9.70 9.26
CA THR A 66 8.44 -10.54 9.48
C THR A 66 8.77 -12.03 9.61
N HIS A 67 10.04 -12.38 9.76
CA HIS A 67 10.48 -13.74 10.09
C HIS A 67 10.20 -14.11 11.57
N LEU A 68 9.14 -13.54 12.14
CA LEU A 68 8.53 -13.93 13.42
C LEU A 68 7.35 -14.88 13.23
N TRP A 69 6.89 -15.08 11.98
CA TRP A 69 5.82 -16.02 11.64
C TRP A 69 6.33 -17.42 11.29
N LEU A 70 7.62 -17.59 10.98
CA LEU A 70 8.15 -18.95 10.93
C LEU A 70 8.18 -19.48 12.37
N PRO A 71 7.41 -20.54 12.68
CA PRO A 71 7.72 -21.31 13.85
C PRO A 71 9.12 -21.88 13.63
N LYS A 72 9.90 -21.99 14.70
CA LYS A 72 10.73 -23.20 14.76
C LYS A 72 9.78 -24.39 14.83
#